data_AF-A0A4Q0VGP0-F1
#
_entry.id   AF-A0A4Q0VGP0-F1
#
_cell.length_a   1.000
_cell.length_b   1.000
_cell.length_c   1.000
_cell.angle_alpha   90.00
_cell.angle_beta   90.00
_cell.angle_gamma   90.00
#
_symmetry.space_group_name_H-M   'P 1'
#
loop_
_entity.id
_entity.type
_entity.pdbx_description
1 polymer ?
#
loop_
_entity_poly.entity_id
_entity_poly.type
_entity_poly.pdbx_seq_one_letter_code
_entity_poly.pdbx_strand_id
1 'polypeptide(L)'
;MASFNHISEWVERSKRLNQMDLIVGVPIDNSFLQMVARVNEHGMVIHAKKSFLTIPTAAAKGRKPSEIPGLFQPKGAHNHVLVVADKSVPYGMTIMFVLKESVRIPPRRFLNIAFERNHDEWGQLVADGFLRVMDGKLSPESLENQLGRRISNDIKKTIRDLHTPHNASLTVDRKGFDDPLQDTGKLIGSITWTRERKL
;
A
#
# COMPACT_ATOMS: atom_id res chain seq x y z
N MET A 1 18.32 55.61 -10.61
CA MET A 1 17.42 54.49 -10.27
C MET A 1 18.12 53.22 -10.72
N ALA A 2 18.58 52.40 -9.78
CA ALA A 2 19.40 51.22 -10.09
C ALA A 2 18.63 50.28 -11.01
N SER A 3 19.25 49.88 -12.13
CA SER A 3 18.71 48.85 -13.01
C SER A 3 18.74 47.54 -12.22
N PHE A 4 17.58 47.08 -11.78
CA PHE A 4 17.44 45.84 -11.05
C PHE A 4 17.63 44.65 -12.00
N ASN A 5 18.89 44.23 -12.19
CA ASN A 5 19.22 43.00 -12.88
C ASN A 5 18.95 41.81 -11.95
N HIS A 6 17.75 41.26 -12.02
CA HIS A 6 17.35 40.04 -11.27
C HIS A 6 17.67 38.74 -12.03
N ILE A 7 18.41 38.80 -13.15
CA ILE A 7 18.71 37.63 -13.97
C ILE A 7 19.53 36.60 -13.17
N SER A 8 20.47 37.05 -12.33
CA SER A 8 21.26 36.17 -11.46
C SER A 8 20.38 35.41 -10.45
N GLU A 9 19.47 36.10 -9.78
CA GLU A 9 18.51 35.51 -8.84
C GLU A 9 17.57 34.52 -9.55
N TRP A 10 17.11 34.86 -10.77
CA TRP A 10 16.31 33.98 -11.62
C TRP A 10 17.06 32.71 -12.00
N VAL A 11 18.32 32.83 -12.46
CA VAL A 11 19.16 31.70 -12.81
C VAL A 11 19.40 30.80 -11.60
N GLU A 12 19.62 31.37 -10.42
CA GLU A 12 19.79 30.60 -9.19
C GLU A 12 18.52 29.85 -8.79
N ARG A 13 17.37 30.53 -8.79
CA ARG A 13 16.06 29.92 -8.47
C ARG A 13 15.69 28.81 -9.47
N SER A 14 15.95 29.04 -10.77
CA SER A 14 15.72 28.06 -11.82
C SER A 14 16.61 26.82 -11.64
N LYS A 15 17.90 26.99 -11.31
CA LYS A 15 18.80 25.87 -10.99
C LYS A 15 18.29 25.04 -9.80
N ARG A 16 17.81 25.69 -8.73
CA ARG A 16 17.25 24.99 -7.56
C ARG A 16 15.97 24.22 -7.90
N LEU A 17 15.08 24.80 -8.70
CA LEU A 17 13.87 24.10 -9.17
C LEU A 17 14.21 22.92 -10.09
N ASN A 18 15.19 23.07 -10.98
CA ASN A 18 15.63 21.98 -11.86
C ASN A 18 16.33 20.84 -11.09
N GLN A 19 16.69 21.07 -9.82
CA GLN A 19 17.21 20.07 -8.90
C GLN A 19 16.12 19.42 -8.03
N MET A 20 14.84 19.74 -8.24
CA MET A 20 13.73 19.14 -7.52
C MET A 20 13.58 17.65 -7.86
N ASP A 21 14.13 16.78 -7.00
CA ASP A 21 13.93 15.33 -7.04
C ASP A 21 13.00 14.92 -5.88
N LEU A 22 11.69 15.01 -6.12
CA LEU A 22 10.66 14.66 -5.15
C LEU A 22 10.19 13.21 -5.35
N ILE A 23 10.40 12.38 -4.34
CA ILE A 23 9.87 11.01 -4.30
C ILE A 23 8.67 10.99 -3.35
N VAL A 24 7.52 10.49 -3.82
CA VAL A 24 6.29 10.39 -3.03
C VAL A 24 5.75 8.96 -3.07
N GLY A 25 5.41 8.41 -1.90
CA GLY A 25 4.84 7.08 -1.79
C GLY A 25 5.20 6.40 -0.48
N VAL A 26 5.39 5.08 -0.53
CA VAL A 26 5.87 4.31 0.61
C VAL A 26 7.38 4.56 0.81
N PRO A 27 7.89 4.69 2.05
CA PRO A 27 9.32 4.89 2.31
C PRO A 27 10.18 3.74 1.76
N ILE A 28 11.27 4.09 1.08
CA ILE A 28 12.14 3.11 0.37
C ILE A 28 12.91 2.21 1.35
N ASP A 29 13.24 2.75 2.53
CA ASP A 29 13.96 2.04 3.60
C ASP A 29 13.12 0.95 4.27
N ASN A 30 11.79 0.96 4.11
CA ASN A 30 10.90 -0.05 4.66
C ASN A 30 10.58 -1.16 3.65
N SER A 31 11.49 -2.14 3.55
CA SER A 31 11.38 -3.28 2.63
C SER A 31 10.07 -4.07 2.74
N PHE A 32 9.52 -4.19 3.96
CA PHE A 32 8.24 -4.87 4.18
C PHE A 32 7.07 -4.09 3.59
N LEU A 33 6.96 -2.79 3.89
CA LEU A 33 5.89 -1.96 3.33
C LEU A 33 6.03 -1.78 1.82
N GLN A 34 7.25 -1.73 1.29
CA GLN A 34 7.50 -1.75 -0.15
C GLN A 34 7.00 -3.03 -0.81
N MET A 35 7.23 -4.18 -0.18
CA MET A 35 6.68 -5.45 -0.65
C MET A 35 5.15 -5.41 -0.65
N VAL A 36 4.52 -4.95 0.45
CA VAL A 36 3.06 -4.84 0.53
C VAL A 36 2.50 -3.89 -0.53
N ALA A 37 3.15 -2.75 -0.76
CA ALA A 37 2.76 -1.79 -1.77
C ALA A 37 2.81 -2.40 -3.18
N ARG A 38 3.92 -3.06 -3.53
CA ARG A 38 4.11 -3.71 -4.83
C ARG A 38 3.08 -4.81 -5.08
N VAL A 39 2.80 -5.63 -4.06
CA VAL A 39 1.80 -6.71 -4.15
C VAL A 39 0.40 -6.14 -4.37
N ASN A 40 0.05 -5.06 -3.67
CA ASN A 40 -1.22 -4.41 -3.92
C ASN A 40 -1.24 -3.74 -5.28
N GLU A 41 -0.21 -3.02 -5.70
CA GLU A 41 -0.22 -2.32 -6.99
C GLU A 41 -0.36 -3.28 -8.18
N HIS A 42 0.37 -4.39 -8.20
CA HIS A 42 0.41 -5.29 -9.36
C HIS A 42 -0.38 -6.59 -9.19
N GLY A 43 -0.81 -6.92 -7.97
CA GLY A 43 -1.31 -8.24 -7.64
C GLY A 43 -0.17 -9.26 -7.55
N MET A 44 -0.49 -10.45 -7.05
CA MET A 44 0.48 -11.55 -6.93
C MET A 44 -0.23 -12.89 -6.86
N VAL A 45 0.38 -13.93 -7.43
CA VAL A 45 0.01 -15.32 -7.13
C VAL A 45 1.08 -15.90 -6.21
N ILE A 46 0.66 -16.35 -5.03
CA ILE A 46 1.52 -17.01 -4.05
C ILE A 46 1.35 -18.50 -4.23
N HIS A 47 2.45 -19.21 -4.42
CA HIS A 47 2.47 -20.67 -4.49
C HIS A 47 3.03 -21.27 -3.20
N ALA A 48 2.53 -22.44 -2.82
CA ALA A 48 3.08 -23.23 -1.72
C ALA A 48 4.54 -23.61 -2.02
N LYS A 49 5.42 -23.50 -1.02
CA LYS A 49 6.81 -23.98 -1.15
C LYS A 49 6.93 -25.50 -1.10
N LYS A 50 5.95 -26.16 -0.48
CA LYS A 50 5.82 -27.62 -0.38
C LYS A 50 4.46 -27.99 -0.97
N SER A 51 3.66 -28.76 -0.23
CA SER A 51 2.34 -29.20 -0.71
C SER A 51 1.28 -28.12 -0.62
N PHE A 52 1.14 -27.42 0.51
CA PHE A 52 0.04 -26.47 0.72
C PHE A 52 0.45 -25.22 1.50
N LEU A 53 -0.21 -24.11 1.17
CA LEU A 53 -0.36 -22.93 2.02
C LEU A 53 -1.45 -23.20 3.04
N THR A 54 -1.18 -22.85 4.30
CA THR A 54 -2.13 -22.96 5.41
C THR A 54 -2.81 -21.61 5.63
N ILE A 55 -4.07 -21.49 5.22
CA ILE A 55 -4.86 -20.26 5.37
C ILE A 55 -5.73 -20.38 6.63
N PRO A 56 -5.51 -19.57 7.67
CA PRO A 56 -6.26 -19.67 8.92
C PRO A 56 -7.71 -19.22 8.75
N THR A 57 -8.64 -19.96 9.35
CA THR A 57 -10.03 -19.55 9.53
C THR A 57 -10.17 -18.66 10.78
N ALA A 58 -11.36 -18.09 11.01
CA ALA A 58 -11.65 -17.37 12.26
C ALA A 58 -11.44 -18.25 13.51
N ALA A 59 -11.69 -19.56 13.42
CA ALA A 59 -11.53 -20.50 14.53
C ALA A 59 -10.07 -20.65 15.00
N ALA A 60 -9.10 -20.41 14.11
CA ALA A 60 -7.68 -20.44 14.48
C ALA A 60 -7.29 -19.35 15.49
N LYS A 61 -8.05 -18.24 15.56
CA LYS A 61 -7.78 -17.10 16.46
C LYS A 61 -6.32 -16.61 16.38
N GLY A 62 -5.76 -16.57 15.16
CA GLY A 62 -4.39 -16.11 14.90
C GLY A 62 -3.27 -17.11 15.24
N ARG A 63 -3.59 -18.28 15.80
CA ARG A 63 -2.61 -19.32 16.12
C ARG A 63 -2.06 -19.99 14.86
N LYS A 64 -0.81 -20.44 14.93
CA LYS A 64 -0.16 -21.24 13.89
C LYS A 64 -0.58 -22.71 13.99
N PRO A 65 -0.47 -23.51 12.91
CA PRO A 65 -0.79 -24.93 12.94
C PRO A 65 -0.07 -25.71 14.06
N SER A 66 1.20 -25.38 14.33
CA SER A 66 2.00 -26.01 15.39
C SER A 66 1.54 -25.71 16.82
N GLU A 67 0.75 -24.65 17.00
CA GLU A 67 0.28 -24.18 18.32
C GLU A 67 -1.09 -24.77 18.70
N ILE A 68 -1.70 -25.57 17.82
CA ILE A 68 -3.03 -26.13 18.01
C ILE A 68 -2.90 -27.64 18.26
N PRO A 69 -3.10 -28.10 19.51
CA PRO A 69 -3.08 -29.52 19.84
C PRO A 69 -4.22 -30.27 19.14
N GLY A 70 -3.95 -31.52 18.75
CA GLY A 70 -4.96 -32.37 18.12
C GLY A 70 -5.36 -31.94 16.70
N LEU A 71 -4.58 -31.07 16.06
CA LEU A 71 -4.77 -30.69 14.67
C LEU A 71 -4.43 -31.88 13.75
N PHE A 72 -5.36 -32.26 12.88
CA PHE A 72 -5.12 -33.29 11.88
C PHE A 72 -5.75 -32.93 10.53
N GLN A 73 -5.23 -33.57 9.48
CA GLN A 73 -5.77 -33.49 8.13
C GLN A 73 -6.72 -34.68 7.91
N PRO A 74 -8.01 -34.46 7.62
CA PRO A 74 -8.92 -35.54 7.27
C PRO A 74 -8.45 -36.29 6.01
N LYS A 75 -8.73 -37.59 5.95
CA LYS A 75 -8.45 -38.41 4.76
C LYS A 75 -9.62 -38.35 3.76
N GLY A 76 -9.33 -38.66 2.49
CA GLY A 76 -10.34 -38.70 1.43
C GLY A 76 -10.65 -37.33 0.82
N ALA A 77 -11.89 -37.12 0.39
CA ALA A 77 -12.32 -35.92 -0.35
C ALA A 77 -12.17 -34.59 0.43
N HIS A 78 -12.03 -34.65 1.76
CA HIS A 78 -11.90 -33.48 2.63
C HIS A 78 -10.45 -33.23 3.09
N ASN A 79 -9.46 -33.67 2.32
CA ASN A 79 -8.04 -33.48 2.65
C ASN A 79 -7.53 -32.04 2.43
N HIS A 80 -8.38 -31.09 2.02
CA HIS A 80 -8.00 -29.70 1.81
C HIS A 80 -8.18 -28.81 3.05
N VAL A 81 -8.27 -29.39 4.25
CA VAL A 81 -8.43 -28.66 5.51
C VAL A 81 -7.61 -29.28 6.64
N LEU A 82 -7.30 -28.48 7.66
CA LEU A 82 -6.82 -28.94 8.96
C LEU A 82 -7.88 -28.65 10.01
N VAL A 83 -8.21 -29.67 10.80
CA VAL A 83 -9.34 -29.65 11.73
C VAL A 83 -8.91 -30.10 13.13
N VAL A 84 -9.70 -29.74 14.13
CA VAL A 84 -9.64 -30.28 15.49
C VAL A 84 -10.95 -30.98 15.79
N ALA A 85 -10.91 -32.12 16.48
CA ALA A 85 -12.11 -32.81 16.93
C ALA A 85 -12.83 -31.97 17.99
N ASP A 86 -14.10 -31.68 17.74
CA ASP A 86 -14.93 -30.83 18.59
C ASP A 86 -16.38 -31.33 18.55
N LYS A 87 -16.79 -32.01 19.62
CA LYS A 87 -18.13 -32.62 19.70
C LYS A 87 -19.26 -31.59 19.84
N SER A 88 -18.94 -30.31 20.06
CA SER A 88 -19.93 -29.25 20.24
C SER A 88 -20.46 -28.67 18.93
N VAL A 89 -19.75 -28.89 17.81
CA VAL A 89 -20.13 -28.38 16.48
C VAL A 89 -20.78 -29.47 15.62
N PRO A 90 -21.65 -29.10 14.66
CA PRO A 90 -22.14 -30.02 13.65
C PRO A 90 -20.97 -30.76 12.98
N TYR A 91 -21.10 -32.07 12.76
CA TYR A 91 -20.07 -32.95 12.22
C TYR A 91 -18.87 -33.26 13.13
N GLY A 92 -18.85 -32.75 14.37
CA GLY A 92 -17.87 -33.14 15.38
C GLY A 92 -16.44 -32.63 15.13
N MET A 93 -16.26 -31.69 14.20
CA MET A 93 -14.96 -31.20 13.76
C MET A 93 -14.99 -29.70 13.46
N THR A 94 -14.03 -28.97 14.02
CA THR A 94 -13.86 -27.53 13.79
C THR A 94 -12.73 -27.29 12.80
N ILE A 95 -13.01 -26.60 11.69
CA ILE A 95 -12.03 -26.29 10.64
C ILE A 95 -11.15 -25.12 11.10
N MET A 96 -9.87 -25.39 11.30
CA MET A 96 -8.89 -24.41 11.76
C MET A 96 -8.14 -23.75 10.60
N PHE A 97 -7.81 -24.53 9.55
CA PHE A 97 -7.11 -24.01 8.38
C PHE A 97 -7.67 -24.61 7.09
N VAL A 98 -7.67 -23.81 6.03
CA VAL A 98 -7.89 -24.25 4.65
C VAL A 98 -6.54 -24.43 3.97
N LEU A 99 -6.34 -25.54 3.28
CA LEU A 99 -5.13 -25.86 2.54
C LEU A 99 -5.31 -25.50 1.06
N LYS A 100 -4.42 -24.66 0.54
CA LYS A 100 -4.40 -24.29 -0.89
C LYS A 100 -3.01 -24.40 -1.47
N GLU A 101 -2.89 -24.88 -2.71
CA GLU A 101 -1.62 -24.90 -3.42
C GLU A 101 -1.18 -23.49 -3.84
N SER A 102 -2.14 -22.62 -4.14
CA SER A 102 -1.87 -21.22 -4.44
C SER A 102 -2.99 -20.28 -3.99
N VAL A 103 -2.64 -19.01 -3.83
CA VAL A 103 -3.56 -17.90 -3.54
C VAL A 103 -3.30 -16.79 -4.54
N ARG A 104 -4.35 -16.34 -5.21
CA ARG A 104 -4.32 -15.15 -6.07
C ARG A 104 -4.75 -13.93 -5.27
N ILE A 105 -3.87 -12.95 -5.18
CA ILE A 105 -4.13 -11.62 -4.64
C ILE A 105 -4.34 -10.70 -5.85
N PRO A 106 -5.54 -10.14 -6.04
CA PRO A 106 -5.80 -9.26 -7.17
C PRO A 106 -5.17 -7.87 -6.94
N PRO A 107 -4.81 -7.15 -8.02
CA PRO A 107 -4.26 -5.81 -7.92
C PRO A 107 -5.29 -4.79 -7.40
N ARG A 108 -4.82 -3.88 -6.56
CA ARG A 108 -5.45 -2.68 -6.02
C ARG A 108 -4.52 -1.52 -6.30
N ARG A 109 -4.58 -1.05 -7.55
CA ARG A 109 -3.66 -0.09 -8.19
C ARG A 109 -3.72 1.33 -7.60
N PHE A 110 -3.51 1.47 -6.29
CA PHE A 110 -3.76 2.72 -5.58
C PHE A 110 -2.81 3.84 -5.99
N LEU A 111 -1.57 3.53 -6.40
CA LEU A 111 -0.63 4.53 -6.90
C LEU A 111 -1.04 4.98 -8.31
N ASN A 112 -1.28 4.04 -9.21
CA ASN A 112 -1.66 4.34 -10.59
C ASN A 112 -2.99 5.11 -10.65
N ILE A 113 -3.99 4.70 -9.86
CA ILE A 113 -5.28 5.38 -9.80
C ILE A 113 -5.14 6.79 -9.22
N ALA A 114 -4.29 6.98 -8.20
CA ALA A 114 -4.02 8.31 -7.67
C ALA A 114 -3.37 9.21 -8.74
N PHE A 115 -2.44 8.69 -9.52
CA PHE A 115 -1.82 9.40 -10.63
C PHE A 115 -2.85 9.76 -11.71
N GLU A 116 -3.58 8.78 -12.24
CA GLU A 116 -4.60 8.98 -13.29
C GLU A 116 -5.61 10.06 -12.91
N ARG A 117 -6.04 10.08 -11.64
CA ARG A 117 -7.04 11.04 -11.15
C ARG A 117 -6.53 12.46 -10.94
N ASN A 118 -5.25 12.65 -10.63
CA ASN A 118 -4.77 13.92 -10.06
C ASN A 118 -3.55 14.52 -10.78
N HIS A 119 -2.95 13.82 -11.75
CA HIS A 119 -1.72 14.28 -12.41
C HIS A 119 -1.83 15.67 -13.06
N ASP A 120 -2.99 16.00 -13.63
CA ASP A 120 -3.25 17.34 -14.20
C ASP A 120 -3.23 18.43 -13.11
N GLU A 121 -3.90 18.19 -11.98
CA GLU A 121 -3.91 19.15 -10.85
C GLU A 121 -2.52 19.31 -10.23
N TRP A 122 -1.75 18.22 -10.15
CA TRP A 122 -0.36 18.27 -9.69
C TRP A 122 0.50 19.09 -10.65
N GLY A 123 0.33 18.92 -11.95
CA GLY A 123 1.01 19.69 -12.99
C GLY A 123 0.68 21.18 -12.91
N GLN A 124 -0.59 21.54 -12.71
CA GLN A 124 -1.02 22.93 -12.51
C GLN A 124 -0.39 23.54 -11.25
N LEU A 125 -0.37 22.80 -10.14
CA LEU A 125 0.27 23.25 -8.89
C LEU A 125 1.75 23.58 -9.12
N VAL A 126 2.46 22.73 -9.89
CA VAL A 126 3.87 22.98 -10.24
C VAL A 126 4.01 24.19 -11.15
N ALA A 127 3.17 24.35 -12.16
CA ALA A 127 3.22 25.49 -13.08
C ALA A 127 2.99 26.83 -12.37
N ASP A 128 1.94 26.92 -11.55
CA ASP A 128 1.63 28.11 -10.76
C ASP A 128 2.70 28.38 -9.71
N GLY A 129 3.17 27.32 -9.06
CA GLY A 129 4.26 27.37 -8.10
C GLY A 129 5.54 27.90 -8.72
N PHE A 130 5.90 27.43 -9.92
CA PHE A 130 7.08 27.86 -10.66
C PHE A 130 7.07 29.38 -10.89
N LEU A 131 5.96 29.92 -11.40
CA LEU A 131 5.82 31.36 -11.63
C LEU A 131 5.99 32.16 -10.34
N ARG A 132 5.41 31.68 -9.24
CA ARG A 132 5.55 32.32 -7.91
C ARG A 132 6.97 32.23 -7.37
N VAL A 133 7.70 31.16 -7.65
CA VAL A 133 9.11 31.02 -7.26
C VAL A 133 9.97 32.00 -8.05
N MET A 134 9.76 32.12 -9.36
CA MET A 134 10.47 33.09 -10.19
C MET A 134 10.24 34.53 -9.72
N ASP A 135 9.00 34.87 -9.34
CA ASP A 135 8.64 36.17 -8.75
C ASP A 135 9.18 36.39 -7.32
N GLY A 136 9.78 35.38 -6.69
CA GLY A 136 10.26 35.45 -5.30
C GLY A 136 9.14 35.41 -4.25
N LYS A 137 7.92 35.08 -4.65
CA LYS A 137 6.72 34.97 -3.80
C LYS A 137 6.59 33.59 -3.13
N LEU A 138 7.40 32.62 -3.55
CA LEU A 138 7.43 31.27 -3.03
C LEU A 138 8.88 30.76 -3.05
N SER A 139 9.31 30.02 -2.04
CA SER A 139 10.62 29.35 -2.09
C SER A 139 10.49 28.02 -2.85
N PRO A 140 11.52 27.54 -3.55
CA PRO A 140 11.53 26.20 -4.15
C PRO A 140 11.14 25.11 -3.15
N GLU A 141 11.65 25.19 -1.93
CA GLU A 141 11.38 24.24 -0.84
C GLU A 141 9.92 24.25 -0.41
N SER A 142 9.29 25.43 -0.42
CA SER A 142 7.87 25.58 -0.10
C SER A 142 6.99 24.96 -1.18
N LEU A 143 7.37 25.10 -2.46
CA LEU A 143 6.68 24.45 -3.57
C LEU A 143 6.78 22.92 -3.48
N GLU A 144 7.98 22.39 -3.26
CA GLU A 144 8.20 20.96 -3.06
C GLU A 144 7.36 20.39 -1.90
N ASN A 145 7.34 21.08 -0.76
CA ASN A 145 6.55 20.64 0.39
C ASN A 145 5.04 20.67 0.11
N GLN A 146 4.57 21.67 -0.64
CA GLN A 146 3.16 21.72 -1.06
C GLN A 146 2.82 20.56 -2.00
N LEU A 147 3.66 20.30 -3.01
CA LEU A 147 3.48 19.22 -3.96
C LEU A 147 3.52 17.85 -3.27
N GLY A 148 4.57 17.58 -2.48
CA GLY A 148 4.73 16.32 -1.76
C GLY A 148 3.58 16.04 -0.80
N ARG A 149 3.11 17.08 -0.10
CA ARG A 149 1.93 16.98 0.77
C ARG A 149 0.66 16.70 -0.03
N ARG A 150 0.46 17.37 -1.17
CA ARG A 150 -0.71 17.17 -2.03
C ARG A 150 -0.76 15.73 -2.56
N ILE A 151 0.30 15.28 -3.22
CA ILE A 151 0.40 13.93 -3.77
C ILE A 151 0.21 12.88 -2.67
N SER A 152 0.88 13.04 -1.52
CA SER A 152 0.73 12.10 -0.40
C SER A 152 -0.70 12.00 0.11
N ASN A 153 -1.40 13.13 0.20
CA ASN A 153 -2.80 13.16 0.64
C ASN A 153 -3.73 12.53 -0.41
N ASP A 154 -3.48 12.75 -1.69
CA ASP A 154 -4.28 12.19 -2.78
C ASP A 154 -4.09 10.67 -2.90
N ILE A 155 -2.88 10.16 -2.67
CA ILE A 155 -2.62 8.71 -2.52
C ILE A 155 -3.37 8.16 -1.31
N LYS A 156 -3.27 8.82 -0.15
CA LYS A 156 -4.01 8.39 1.07
C LYS A 156 -5.51 8.39 0.84
N LYS A 157 -6.05 9.39 0.15
CA LYS A 157 -7.47 9.45 -0.24
C LYS A 157 -7.84 8.28 -1.15
N THR A 158 -7.05 8.04 -2.18
CA THR A 158 -7.25 6.91 -3.10
C THR A 158 -7.25 5.56 -2.38
N ILE A 159 -6.36 5.36 -1.40
CA ILE A 159 -6.36 4.16 -0.55
C ILE A 159 -7.69 3.99 0.21
N ARG A 160 -8.24 5.07 0.78
CA ARG A 160 -9.51 5.03 1.51
C ARG A 160 -10.71 4.77 0.60
N ASP A 161 -10.66 5.28 -0.63
CA ASP A 161 -11.78 5.18 -1.57
C ASP A 161 -11.82 3.81 -2.30
N LEU A 162 -10.70 3.07 -2.29
CA LEU A 162 -10.57 1.79 -2.99
C LEU A 162 -11.11 0.61 -2.18
N HIS A 163 -12.30 0.15 -2.56
CA HIS A 163 -12.98 -1.01 -1.97
C HIS A 163 -12.99 -2.23 -2.90
N THR A 164 -12.59 -2.05 -4.16
CA THR A 164 -12.57 -3.11 -5.18
C THR A 164 -11.17 -3.25 -5.76
N PRO A 165 -10.66 -4.48 -5.93
CA PRO A 165 -11.27 -5.77 -5.57
C PRO A 165 -11.33 -6.03 -4.05
N HIS A 166 -12.46 -6.61 -3.63
CA HIS A 166 -12.75 -7.04 -2.25
C HIS A 166 -11.72 -8.04 -1.72
N ASN A 167 -11.66 -8.22 -0.40
CA ASN A 167 -10.91 -9.33 0.19
C ASN A 167 -11.55 -10.67 -0.16
N ALA A 168 -10.75 -11.74 -0.15
CA ALA A 168 -11.30 -13.10 -0.27
C ALA A 168 -12.24 -13.36 0.91
N SER A 169 -13.37 -14.04 0.70
CA SER A 169 -14.41 -14.26 1.73
C SER A 169 -13.85 -14.82 3.04
N LEU A 170 -12.97 -15.82 2.96
CA LEU A 170 -12.29 -16.38 4.14
C LEU A 170 -11.46 -15.34 4.93
N THR A 171 -10.89 -14.36 4.23
CA THR A 171 -10.15 -13.26 4.86
C THR A 171 -11.11 -12.27 5.52
N VAL A 172 -12.25 -11.97 4.89
CA VAL A 172 -13.31 -11.14 5.47
C VAL A 172 -13.85 -11.78 6.74
N ASP A 173 -14.23 -13.06 6.70
CA ASP A 173 -14.75 -13.81 7.86
C ASP A 173 -13.75 -13.80 9.02
N ARG A 174 -12.45 -13.92 8.72
CA ARG A 174 -11.39 -13.90 9.73
C ARG A 174 -11.17 -12.50 10.31
N LYS A 175 -11.25 -11.44 9.49
CA LYS A 175 -11.01 -10.05 9.91
C LYS A 175 -12.24 -9.42 10.59
N GLY A 176 -13.45 -9.83 10.18
CA GLY A 176 -14.71 -9.20 10.55
C GLY A 176 -15.08 -7.97 9.72
N PHE A 177 -14.28 -7.58 8.73
CA PHE A 177 -14.53 -6.43 7.85
C PHE A 177 -13.90 -6.65 6.46
N ASP A 178 -14.37 -5.89 5.47
CA ASP A 178 -13.93 -5.98 4.07
C ASP A 178 -13.29 -4.67 3.58
N ASP A 179 -12.20 -4.27 4.24
CA ASP A 179 -11.34 -3.19 3.77
C ASP A 179 -10.02 -3.80 3.25
N PRO A 180 -9.80 -3.78 1.93
CA PRO A 180 -8.69 -4.49 1.33
C PRO A 180 -7.32 -3.81 1.52
N LEU A 181 -7.29 -2.48 1.67
CA LEU A 181 -6.04 -1.72 1.81
C LEU A 181 -5.81 -1.21 3.23
N GLN A 182 -6.81 -1.26 4.10
CA GLN A 182 -6.71 -0.84 5.49
C GLN A 182 -6.95 -2.02 6.44
N ASP A 183 -5.86 -2.65 6.86
CA ASP A 183 -5.89 -3.68 7.90
C ASP A 183 -5.46 -3.10 9.26
N THR A 184 -4.18 -2.71 9.34
CA THR A 184 -3.59 -2.08 10.53
C THR A 184 -3.38 -0.57 10.38
N GLY A 185 -3.74 -0.01 9.23
CA GLY A 185 -3.42 1.38 8.87
C GLY A 185 -1.94 1.66 8.57
N LYS A 186 -1.04 0.69 8.72
CA LYS A 186 0.42 0.90 8.54
C LYS A 186 0.81 1.35 7.13
N LEU A 187 0.16 0.80 6.09
CA LEU A 187 0.44 1.17 4.69
C LEU A 187 0.01 2.61 4.40
N ILE A 188 -1.24 2.97 4.70
CA ILE A 188 -1.73 4.34 4.48
C ILE A 188 -0.98 5.36 5.36
N GLY A 189 -0.65 4.97 6.59
CA GLY A 189 0.10 5.79 7.54
C GLY A 189 1.54 6.04 7.12
N SER A 190 2.15 5.15 6.33
CA SER A 190 3.53 5.33 5.87
C SER A 190 3.67 6.23 4.65
N ILE A 191 2.59 6.50 3.91
CA ILE A 191 2.65 7.35 2.71
C ILE A 191 3.19 8.74 3.07
N THR A 192 4.31 9.10 2.46
CA THR A 192 5.07 10.32 2.71
C THR A 192 5.84 10.75 1.46
N TRP A 193 6.55 11.87 1.55
CA TRP A 193 7.49 12.31 0.53
C TRP A 193 8.89 12.53 1.12
N THR A 194 9.90 12.35 0.28
CA THR A 194 11.30 12.62 0.59
C THR A 194 11.99 13.27 -0.59
N ARG A 195 13.05 14.04 -0.32
CA ARG A 195 13.97 14.52 -1.35
C ARG A 195 15.02 13.44 -1.62
N GLU A 196 15.29 13.13 -2.87
CA GLU A 196 16.45 12.32 -3.20
C GLU A 196 17.71 13.18 -3.03
N ARG A 197 18.67 12.71 -2.22
CA ARG A 197 20.01 13.31 -2.23
C ARG A 197 20.73 12.67 -3.41
N LYS A 198 20.90 13.41 -4.51
CA LYS A 198 21.87 13.02 -5.54
C LYS A 198 23.24 12.88 -4.84
N LEU A 199 23.77 11.65 -4.84
CA LEU A 199 25.12 11.32 -4.40
C LEU A 199 26.16 11.93 -5.34
#